data_AF-I0YUC2-F1
#
_entry.id   AF-I0YUC2-F1
#
_cell.length_a   1.000
_cell.length_b   1.000
_cell.length_c   1.000
_cell.angle_alpha   90.00
_cell.angle_beta   90.00
_cell.angle_gamma   90.00
#
_symmetry.space_group_name_H-M   'P 1'
#
loop_
_entity.id
_entity.type
_entity.pdbx_description
1 polymer ?
#
loop_
_entity_poly.entity_id
_entity_poly.type
_entity_poly.pdbx_seq_one_letter_code
_entity_poly.pdbx_strand_id
1 'polypeptide(L)' 'MRAPVEQWVWVSDFYGFGFGDLNPQIANTFLELSAKHYPERLGAFMVVGAPFIFNGLWSVLQPLVDSATRKKIHMLS' A
#
# COMPACT_ATOMS: atom_id res chain seq x y z
N MET A 1 14.19 12.44 26.38
CA MET A 1 13.45 11.21 25.96
C MET A 1 13.20 11.33 24.47
N ARG A 2 13.32 10.24 23.68
CA ARG A 2 12.92 10.25 22.26
C ARG A 2 11.39 10.31 22.17
N ALA A 3 10.87 10.97 21.13
CA ALA A 3 9.44 10.94 20.83
C ALA A 3 8.98 9.48 20.61
N PRO A 4 7.73 9.13 20.98
CA PRO A 4 7.20 7.80 20.76
C PRO A 4 7.14 7.48 19.26
N VAL A 5 7.42 6.22 18.91
CA VAL A 5 7.27 5.72 17.53
C VAL A 5 5.84 5.23 17.37
N GLU A 6 5.09 5.91 16.51
CA GLU A 6 3.65 5.75 16.39
C GLU A 6 3.18 5.26 15.01
N GLN A 7 4.12 5.15 14.08
CA GLN A 7 3.87 4.79 12.69
C GLN A 7 4.55 3.47 12.32
N TRP A 8 3.93 2.74 11.40
CA TRP A 8 4.39 1.46 10.90
C TRP A 8 5.00 1.59 9.51
N VAL A 9 6.04 0.79 9.26
CA VAL A 9 6.56 0.56 7.92
C VAL A 9 6.16 -0.85 7.51
N TRP A 10 5.49 -0.95 6.37
CA TRP A 10 5.02 -2.21 5.82
C TRP A 10 5.94 -2.61 4.69
N VAL A 11 6.37 -3.86 4.68
CA VAL A 11 7.17 -4.44 3.61
C VAL A 11 6.41 -5.63 3.09
N SER A 12 6.03 -5.59 1.82
CA SER A 12 5.31 -6.68 1.16
C SER A 12 6.10 -7.12 -0.06
N ASP A 13 6.47 -8.39 -0.05
CA ASP A 13 7.05 -9.07 -1.19
C ASP A 13 5.94 -9.47 -2.17
N PHE A 14 6.09 -9.08 -3.42
CA PHE A 14 5.16 -9.36 -4.52
C PHE A 14 5.73 -10.40 -5.49
N TYR A 15 6.78 -11.14 -5.11
CA TYR A 15 7.24 -12.29 -5.87
C TYR A 15 6.11 -13.28 -6.11
N GLY A 16 5.88 -13.64 -7.38
CA GLY A 16 4.80 -14.54 -7.79
C GLY A 16 3.44 -13.87 -8.01
N PHE A 17 3.31 -12.55 -7.80
CA PHE A 17 2.07 -11.83 -8.06
C PHE A 17 1.67 -11.92 -9.54
N GLY A 18 0.45 -12.38 -9.81
CA GLY A 18 -0.05 -12.64 -11.17
C GLY A 18 -1.45 -12.10 -11.42
N PHE A 19 -2.04 -12.49 -12.56
CA PHE A 19 -3.38 -12.06 -12.95
C PHE A 19 -4.47 -12.50 -11.94
N GLY A 20 -4.28 -13.63 -11.26
CA GLY A 20 -5.22 -14.11 -10.23
C GLY A 20 -5.26 -13.22 -8.98
N ASP A 21 -4.23 -12.40 -8.77
CA ASP A 21 -4.09 -11.52 -7.61
C ASP A 21 -4.57 -10.08 -7.91
N LEU A 22 -4.96 -9.80 -9.16
CA LEU A 22 -5.50 -8.50 -9.58
C LEU A 22 -6.93 -8.28 -9.04
N ASN A 23 -7.02 -7.98 -7.75
CA ASN A 23 -8.28 -7.74 -7.08
C ASN A 23 -8.28 -6.36 -6.38
N PRO A 24 -8.86 -5.32 -7.01
CA PRO A 24 -8.90 -3.98 -6.42
C PRO A 24 -9.78 -3.89 -5.18
N GLN A 25 -10.77 -4.78 -5.00
CA GLN A 25 -11.64 -4.78 -3.83
C GLN A 25 -10.84 -5.09 -2.56
N ILE A 26 -9.90 -6.03 -2.60
CA ILE A 26 -9.05 -6.37 -1.44
C ILE A 26 -8.23 -5.15 -1.01
N ALA A 27 -7.59 -4.47 -1.97
CA ALA A 27 -6.81 -3.28 -1.67
C ALA A 27 -7.68 -2.12 -1.14
N ASN A 28 -8.87 -1.92 -1.69
CA ASN A 28 -9.82 -0.91 -1.19
C ASN A 28 -10.29 -1.22 0.24
N THR A 29 -10.69 -2.47 0.53
CA THR A 29 -11.07 -2.88 1.88
C THR A 29 -9.95 -2.64 2.87
N PHE A 30 -8.71 -2.94 2.48
CA PHE A 30 -7.54 -2.67 3.30
C PHE A 30 -7.36 -1.17 3.58
N LEU A 31 -7.40 -0.32 2.54
CA LEU A 31 -7.28 1.13 2.67
C LEU A 31 -8.38 1.71 3.58
N GLU A 32 -9.64 1.31 3.37
CA GLU A 32 -10.78 1.75 4.18
C GLU A 32 -10.65 1.35 5.65
N LEU A 33 -10.28 0.10 5.91
CA LEU A 33 -10.10 -0.40 7.27
C LEU A 33 -9.00 0.37 8.00
N SER A 34 -7.87 0.59 7.32
CA SER A 34 -6.71 1.30 7.87
C SER A 34 -7.04 2.77 8.16
N ALA A 35 -7.68 3.47 7.23
CA ALA A 35 -8.07 4.86 7.41
C ALA A 35 -9.11 5.01 8.53
N LYS A 36 -10.06 4.07 8.65
CA LYS A 36 -11.15 4.15 9.63
C LYS A 36 -10.71 3.86 11.06
N HIS A 37 -9.86 2.86 11.28
CA HIS A 37 -9.52 2.39 12.63
C HIS A 37 -8.11 2.78 13.07
N TYR A 38 -7.20 3.03 12.13
CA TYR A 38 -5.80 3.33 12.39
C TYR A 38 -5.32 4.56 11.62
N PRO A 39 -6.01 5.71 11.78
CA PRO A 39 -5.64 6.93 11.05
C PRO A 39 -4.21 7.35 11.37
N GLU A 40 -3.50 7.83 10.35
CA GLU A 40 -2.12 8.33 10.43
C GLU A 40 -1.05 7.33 10.90
N ARG A 41 -1.40 6.05 11.08
CA ARG A 41 -0.45 4.99 11.51
C ARG A 41 0.45 4.48 10.40
N LEU A 42 0.09 4.62 9.14
CA LEU A 42 0.98 4.24 8.04
C LEU A 42 2.09 5.27 7.89
N GLY A 43 3.34 4.85 8.08
CA GLY A 43 4.54 5.65 7.80
C GLY A 43 5.04 5.44 6.37
N ALA A 44 5.22 4.18 5.97
CA ALA A 44 5.60 3.80 4.60
C ALA A 44 5.08 2.40 4.24
N PHE A 45 4.84 2.16 2.96
CA PHE A 45 4.52 0.85 2.39
C PHE A 45 5.47 0.53 1.23
N MET A 46 6.34 -0.44 1.45
CA MET A 46 7.35 -0.90 0.52
C MET A 46 6.82 -2.13 -0.24
N VAL A 47 6.61 -1.96 -1.53
CA VAL A 47 6.17 -3.00 -2.46
C VAL A 47 7.41 -3.52 -3.18
N VAL A 48 7.87 -4.72 -2.82
CA VAL A 48 9.15 -5.29 -3.27
C VAL A 48 8.91 -6.34 -4.35
N GLY A 49 9.69 -6.31 -5.43
CA GLY A 49 9.67 -7.38 -6.43
C GLY A 49 8.36 -7.47 -7.23
N ALA A 50 7.58 -6.37 -7.28
CA ALA A 50 6.31 -6.36 -7.98
C ALA A 50 6.50 -6.44 -9.50
N PRO A 51 5.86 -7.40 -10.18
CA PRO A 51 5.92 -7.50 -11.63
C PRO A 51 5.16 -6.34 -12.29
N PHE A 52 5.47 -6.03 -13.56
CA PHE A 52 4.89 -4.89 -14.28
C PHE A 52 3.36 -4.84 -14.26
N ILE A 53 2.71 -6.00 -14.20
CA ILE A 53 1.25 -6.15 -14.08
C ILE A 53 0.67 -5.43 -12.84
N PHE A 54 1.44 -5.32 -11.75
CA PHE A 54 1.04 -4.58 -10.56
C PHE A 54 0.80 -3.09 -10.85
N ASN A 55 1.49 -2.49 -11.84
CA ASN A 55 1.23 -1.11 -12.26
C ASN A 55 -0.20 -0.91 -12.76
N GLY A 56 -0.79 -1.96 -13.37
CA GLY A 56 -2.19 -1.96 -13.78
C GLY A 56 -3.15 -1.91 -12.58
N LEU A 57 -2.88 -2.69 -11.53
CA LEU A 57 -3.65 -2.61 -10.29
C LEU A 57 -3.49 -1.24 -9.63
N TRP A 58 -2.25 -0.75 -9.54
CA TRP A 58 -1.94 0.52 -8.89
C TRP A 58 -2.61 1.70 -9.58
N SER A 59 -2.68 1.73 -10.92
CA SER A 59 -3.36 2.80 -11.65
C SER A 59 -4.88 2.85 -11.37
N VAL A 60 -5.51 1.70 -11.11
CA VAL A 60 -6.92 1.61 -10.71
C VAL A 60 -7.13 2.07 -9.27
N LEU A 61 -6.17 1.80 -8.37
CA LEU A 61 -6.25 2.18 -6.95
C LEU A 61 -5.89 3.63 -6.69
N GLN A 62 -4.99 4.22 -7.48
CA GLN A 62 -4.49 5.59 -7.29
C GLN A 62 -5.59 6.66 -7.11
N PRO A 63 -6.72 6.66 -7.84
CA PRO A 63 -7.81 7.61 -7.65
C PRO A 63 -8.52 7.47 -6.30
N LEU A 64 -8.51 6.27 -5.71
CA LEU A 64 -9.19 5.94 -4.45
C LEU A 64 -8.30 6.21 -3.23
N VAL A 65 -6.99 6.41 -3.45
CA VAL A 65 -6.01 6.67 -2.40
C VAL A 65 -5.76 8.18 -2.28
N ASP A 66 -5.89 8.73 -1.08
CA ASP A 66 -5.59 10.14 -0.83
C ASP A 66 -4.11 10.47 -1.14
N SER A 67 -3.83 11.75 -1.37
CA SER A 67 -2.49 12.18 -1.81
C SER A 67 -1.40 11.98 -0.75
N ALA A 68 -1.73 11.97 0.54
CA ALA A 68 -0.77 11.73 1.61
C ALA A 68 -0.41 10.24 1.69
N THR A 69 -1.39 9.35 1.55
CA THR A 69 -1.17 7.90 1.51
C THR A 69 -0.39 7.48 0.26
N ARG A 70 -0.68 8.07 -0.91
CA ARG A 70 0.09 7.80 -2.15
C ARG A 70 1.59 8.07 -2.00
N LYS A 71 1.98 9.13 -1.29
CA LYS A 71 3.40 9.49 -1.07
C LYS A 71 4.15 8.49 -0.18
N LYS A 72 3.43 7.67 0.57
CA LYS A 72 3.99 6.66 1.47
C LYS A 72 4.19 5.31 0.80
N ILE A 73 3.71 5.13 -0.44
CA ILE A 73 3.80 3.87 -1.17
C ILE A 73 5.01 3.93 -2.09
N HIS A 74 5.93 2.98 -1.90
CA HIS A 74 7.20 2.91 -2.61
C HIS A 74 7.29 1.58 -3.35
N MET A 75 7.41 1.65 -4.68
CA MET A 75 7.72 0.48 -5.50
C MET A 75 9.23 0.30 -5.52
N LEU A 76 9.69 -0.87 -5.07
CA LEU A 76 11.10 -1.25 -5.03
C LEU A 76 11.29 -2.40 -6.03
N SER A 77 11.98 -2.08 -7.14
CA SER A 77 12.32 -3.01 -8.22
C SER A 77 13.58 -3.82 -7.94
#